data_AF-A0A857J3B3-F1
#
_entry.id   AF-A0A857J3B3-F1
#
_cell.length_a   1.000
_cell.length_b   1.000
_cell.length_c   1.000
_cell.angle_alpha   90.00
_cell.angle_beta   90.00
_cell.angle_gamma   90.00
#
_symmetry.space_group_name_H-M   'P 1'
#
loop_
_entity.id
_entity.type
_entity.pdbx_description
1 polymer ?
#
loop_
_entity_poly.entity_id
_entity_poly.type
_entity_poly.pdbx_seq_one_letter_code
_entity_poly.pdbx_strand_id
1 'polypeptide(L)' 'MPDPSLDAGGTCNDTAARFVLGKTVDERLADEARIRAGARLVRVLRPDVTHDDEQRPSRLDLQTDALGRIVAVRCG' A
#
# COMPACT_ATOMS: atom_id res chain seq x y z
N MET A 1 18.69 -18.47 4.67
CA MET A 1 17.63 -17.72 5.36
C MET A 1 17.09 -16.74 4.32
N PRO A 2 15.78 -16.60 4.07
CA PRO A 2 15.29 -15.67 3.06
C PRO A 2 15.42 -14.24 3.57
N ASP A 3 16.24 -13.43 2.90
CA ASP A 3 16.39 -12.00 3.14
C ASP A 3 15.07 -11.24 2.88
N PRO A 4 14.57 -10.41 3.81
CA PRO A 4 13.41 -9.58 3.56
C PRO A 4 13.80 -8.44 2.63
N SER A 5 13.55 -8.64 1.33
CA SER A 5 13.28 -7.64 0.30
C SER A 5 13.55 -6.19 0.71
N LEU A 6 14.78 -5.78 0.46
CA LEU A 6 15.21 -4.40 0.30
C LEU A 6 14.68 -3.85 -1.04
N ASP A 7 13.36 -3.77 -1.21
CA ASP A 7 12.76 -3.06 -2.35
C ASP A 7 12.57 -1.59 -1.99
N ALA A 8 13.69 -0.93 -1.67
CA ALA A 8 13.81 0.51 -1.65
C ALA A 8 13.85 1.01 -3.10
N GLY A 9 12.71 1.43 -3.65
CA GLY A 9 12.55 1.83 -5.04
C GLY A 9 11.99 3.23 -5.25
N GLY A 10 12.52 4.26 -4.57
CA GLY A 10 12.55 5.63 -5.12
C GLY A 10 11.75 6.74 -4.43
N THR A 11 10.48 6.55 -4.04
CA THR A 11 9.70 7.62 -3.35
C THR A 11 8.58 7.11 -2.44
N CYS A 12 8.43 5.81 -2.29
CA CYS A 12 7.35 5.20 -1.52
C CYS A 12 7.94 4.08 -0.67
N ASN A 13 7.66 4.12 0.63
CA ASN A 13 8.10 3.15 1.62
C ASN A 13 6.88 2.35 2.11
N ASP A 14 6.61 1.21 1.48
CA ASP A 14 5.53 0.30 1.88
C ASP A 14 5.75 -0.17 3.32
N THR A 15 7.02 -0.33 3.73
CA THR A 15 7.36 -0.87 5.05
C THR A 15 6.93 0.06 6.18
N ALA A 16 7.04 1.38 5.97
CA ALA A 16 6.52 2.38 6.89
C ALA A 16 4.98 2.36 6.97
N ALA A 17 4.29 1.87 5.95
CA ALA A 17 2.84 1.70 5.90
C ALA A 17 2.37 0.30 6.36
N ARG A 18 3.25 -0.71 6.51
CA ARG A 18 2.87 -2.07 6.98
C ARG A 18 2.20 -2.11 8.35
N PHE A 19 2.28 -1.06 9.15
CA PHE A 19 1.54 -0.94 10.42
C PHE A 19 0.02 -0.98 10.24
N VAL A 20 -0.47 -0.75 9.02
CA VAL A 20 -1.90 -0.80 8.68
C VAL A 20 -2.40 -2.20 8.34
N LEU A 21 -1.49 -3.18 8.19
CA LEU A 21 -1.85 -4.57 7.92
C LEU A 21 -2.76 -5.14 9.03
N GLY A 22 -3.83 -5.81 8.62
CA GLY A 22 -4.85 -6.37 9.50
C GLY A 22 -5.88 -5.37 10.03
N LYS A 23 -5.66 -4.05 9.83
CA LYS A 23 -6.62 -3.00 10.18
C LYS A 23 -7.64 -2.80 9.06
N THR A 24 -8.82 -2.31 9.42
CA THR A 24 -9.81 -1.84 8.44
C THR A 24 -9.25 -0.63 7.72
N VAL A 25 -9.37 -0.60 6.40
CA VAL A 25 -9.01 0.58 5.61
C VAL A 25 -9.92 1.73 6.02
N ASP A 26 -9.30 2.84 6.37
CA ASP A 26 -9.97 4.05 6.80
C ASP A 26 -9.28 5.21 6.09
N GLU A 27 -10.03 6.25 5.74
CA GLU A 27 -9.46 7.42 5.05
C GLU A 27 -8.33 8.05 5.87
N ARG A 28 -8.48 8.10 7.21
CA ARG A 28 -7.42 8.58 8.11
C ARG A 28 -6.19 7.69 8.04
N LEU A 29 -6.40 6.38 8.09
CA LEU A 29 -5.32 5.39 8.13
C LEU A 29 -4.56 5.35 6.80
N ALA A 30 -5.27 5.48 5.67
CA ALA A 30 -4.69 5.56 4.34
C ALA A 30 -3.89 6.87 4.14
N ASP A 31 -4.40 7.99 4.63
CA ASP A 31 -3.70 9.29 4.60
C ASP A 31 -2.42 9.25 5.44
N GLU A 32 -2.50 8.68 6.65
CA GLU A 32 -1.34 8.53 7.53
C GLU A 32 -0.30 7.57 6.94
N ALA A 33 -0.75 6.45 6.34
CA ALA A 33 0.10 5.53 5.61
C ALA A 33 0.80 6.20 4.42
N ARG A 34 0.09 7.04 3.66
CA ARG A 34 0.67 7.84 2.56
C ARG A 34 1.79 8.74 3.06
N ILE A 35 1.53 9.50 4.12
CA ILE A 35 2.49 10.45 4.71
C ILE A 35 3.72 9.71 5.23
N ARG A 36 3.52 8.62 5.99
CA ARG A 36 4.61 7.81 6.52
C ARG A 36 5.40 7.08 5.43
N ALA A 37 4.71 6.61 4.39
CA ALA A 37 5.35 5.99 3.23
C ALA A 37 6.10 7.01 2.36
N GLY A 38 5.82 8.32 2.49
CA GLY A 38 6.37 9.35 1.61
C GLY A 38 5.79 9.34 0.19
N ALA A 39 4.73 8.58 -0.05
CA ALA A 39 4.10 8.47 -1.36
C ALA A 39 3.32 9.75 -1.70
N ARG A 40 3.26 10.13 -2.98
CA ARG A 40 2.42 11.26 -3.42
C ARG A 40 0.94 10.93 -3.42
N LEU A 41 0.62 9.67 -3.67
CA LEU A 41 -0.75 9.17 -3.80
C LEU A 41 -0.88 7.86 -3.05
N VAL A 42 -2.05 7.64 -2.47
CA VAL A 42 -2.46 6.36 -1.92
C VAL A 42 -3.70 5.87 -2.66
N ARG A 43 -3.72 4.60 -3.03
CA ARG A 43 -4.87 3.97 -3.67
C ARG A 43 -5.22 2.70 -2.94
N VAL A 44 -6.49 2.55 -2.61
CA VAL A 44 -7.00 1.34 -1.96
C VAL A 44 -7.50 0.39 -3.04
N LEU A 45 -6.84 -0.74 -3.17
CA LEU A 45 -7.21 -1.82 -4.07
C LEU A 45 -8.14 -2.78 -3.33
N ARG A 46 -9.36 -2.94 -3.85
CA ARG A 46 -10.26 -4.01 -3.42
C ARG A 46 -9.91 -5.31 -4.15
N PRO A 47 -10.25 -6.48 -3.62
CA PRO A 47 -9.84 -7.75 -4.23
C PRO A 47 -10.57 -8.03 -5.55
N ASP A 48 -11.66 -7.29 -5.84
CA ASP A 48 -12.54 -7.48 -6.99
C ASP A 48 -12.19 -6.61 -8.21
N VAL A 49 -11.26 -5.66 -8.06
CA VAL A 49 -10.92 -4.75 -9.17
C VAL A 49 -9.87 -5.36 -10.08
N THR A 50 -10.27 -5.60 -11.34
CA THR A 50 -9.33 -5.85 -12.43
C THR A 50 -8.56 -4.56 -12.67
N HIS A 51 -7.26 -4.56 -12.40
CA HIS A 51 -6.41 -3.41 -12.70
C HIS A 51 -5.97 -3.46 -14.16
N ASP A 52 -6.23 -2.38 -14.88
CA ASP A 52 -5.45 -2.05 -16.07
C ASP A 52 -4.00 -1.78 -15.61
N ASP A 53 -3.03 -2.34 -16.33
CA ASP A 53 -1.61 -2.42 -15.96
C ASP A 53 -0.93 -1.04 -16.02
N GLU A 54 -1.34 -0.12 -15.15
CA GLU A 54 -0.71 1.19 -14.99
C GLU A 54 0.13 1.19 -13.71
N GLN A 55 1.37 0.72 -13.87
CA GLN A 55 2.45 0.83 -12.90
C GLN A 55 2.83 2.33 -12.77
N ARG A 56 2.52 2.94 -11.62
CA ARG A 56 2.88 4.33 -11.30
C ARG A 56 3.84 4.35 -10.09
N PRO A 57 5.16 4.40 -10.30
CA PRO A 57 6.17 4.24 -9.24
C PRO A 57 6.10 5.27 -8.08
N SER A 58 5.26 6.30 -8.20
CA SER A 58 5.02 7.34 -7.20
C SER A 58 3.83 7.08 -6.26
N ARG A 59 3.15 5.93 -6.38
CA ARG A 59 1.89 5.60 -5.67
C ARG A 59 2.06 4.46 -4.66
N LEU A 60 1.37 4.60 -3.53
CA LEU A 60 1.18 3.56 -2.52
C LEU A 60 -0.14 2.84 -2.80
N ASP A 61 -0.09 1.56 -3.13
CA ASP A 61 -1.26 0.71 -3.30
C ASP A 61 -1.50 -0.13 -2.02
N LEU A 62 -2.65 0.09 -1.38
CA LEU A 62 -3.11 -0.62 -0.19
C LEU A 62 -4.10 -1.69 -0.62
N GLN A 63 -3.73 -2.96 -0.53
CA GLN A 63 -4.64 -4.06 -0.87
C GLN A 63 -5.53 -4.39 0.31
N THR A 64 -6.82 -4.44 0.05
CA THR A 64 -7.86 -4.76 1.02
C THR A 64 -8.57 -6.06 0.65
N ASP A 65 -9.13 -6.70 1.66
CA ASP A 65 -9.99 -7.86 1.52
C ASP A 65 -11.46 -7.46 1.25
N ALA A 66 -12.34 -8.44 1.01
CA ALA A 66 -13.77 -8.23 0.80
C ALA A 66 -14.44 -7.54 2.01
N LEU A 67 -13.87 -7.73 3.21
CA LEU A 67 -14.30 -7.06 4.45
C LEU A 67 -13.74 -5.63 4.60
N GLY A 68 -12.95 -5.13 3.65
CA GLY A 68 -12.29 -3.82 3.73
C GLY A 68 -11.08 -3.79 4.67
N ARG A 69 -10.52 -4.95 5.04
CA ARG A 69 -9.29 -5.04 5.86
C ARG A 69 -8.05 -5.03 4.99
N ILE A 70 -7.04 -4.27 5.38
CA ILE A 70 -5.78 -4.19 4.63
C ILE A 70 -5.00 -5.49 4.84
N VAL A 71 -4.70 -6.17 3.74
CA VAL A 71 -4.00 -7.46 3.71
C VAL A 71 -2.62 -7.35 3.09
N ALA A 72 -2.36 -6.34 2.26
CA ALA A 72 -1.05 -6.07 1.70
C ALA A 72 -0.84 -4.58 1.44
N VAL A 73 0.44 -4.18 1.39
CA VAL A 73 0.87 -2.84 1.00
C VAL A 73 1.97 -2.99 -0.04
N ARG A 74 1.86 -2.28 -1.16
CA ARG A 74 2.88 -2.25 -2.22
C ARG A 74 3.07 -0.82 -2.71
N CYS A 75 4.29 -0.48 -3.07
CA CYS A 75 4.60 0.70 -3.83
C CYS A 75 4.69 0.30 -5.31
N GLY A 76 4.00 1.01 -6.20
CA GLY A 76 3.88 0.55 -7.59
C GLY A 76 3.19 1.49 -8.55
#